data_AF-A0A497HJA4-F1
#
_entry.id   AF-A0A497HJA4-F1
#
_cell.length_a   1.000
_cell.length_b   1.000
_cell.length_c   1.000
_cell.angle_alpha   90.00
_cell.angle_beta   90.00
_cell.angle_gamma   90.00
#
_symmetry.space_group_name_H-M   'P 1'
#
loop_
_entity.id
_entity.type
_entity.pdbx_description
1 polymer ?
#
loop_
_entity_poly.entity_id
_entity_poly.type
_entity_poly.pdbx_seq_one_letter_code
_entity_poly.pdbx_strand_id
1 'polypeptide(L)'
;PYFINLNSSEKSKVEMSKKRIIDSAKIGAICNAKDIVFHPAYYGSKSKKEVYSVVKREIEDILSRVEDNIILRPETTGKPSQFGTLEEILSLSQELDNVLPCIDFAHIHARYFGRYNTYEEFCEILEKVENALGKEALRNMHIHVSGIEYGKKGEKRHLNLKESDFNYKALLRSLKDFKVEGMVISESPNLEGDALLLKKEYENI
;
A
#
# COMPACT_ATOMS: atom_id res chain seq x y z
N PRO A 1 -8.99 3.64 5.19
CA PRO A 1 -10.47 3.75 5.01
C PRO A 1 -10.95 3.05 3.72
N TYR A 2 -12.20 2.57 3.68
CA TYR A 2 -12.79 1.90 2.51
C TYR A 2 -13.66 2.84 1.66
N PHE A 3 -14.03 2.37 0.45
CA PHE A 3 -14.88 3.09 -0.51
C PHE A 3 -14.32 4.46 -0.93
N ILE A 4 -13.02 4.49 -1.23
CA ILE A 4 -12.30 5.66 -1.73
C ILE A 4 -12.20 5.57 -3.26
N ASN A 5 -12.49 6.67 -3.94
CA ASN A 5 -12.15 6.85 -5.35
C ASN A 5 -11.94 8.34 -5.67
N LEU A 6 -10.70 8.80 -5.60
CA LEU A 6 -10.31 10.18 -5.87
C LEU A 6 -10.45 10.60 -7.35
N ASN A 7 -10.65 9.63 -8.26
CA ASN A 7 -10.86 9.88 -9.69
C ASN A 7 -12.31 9.58 -10.13
N SER A 8 -13.28 9.61 -9.22
CA SER A 8 -14.68 9.43 -9.62
C SER A 8 -15.14 10.52 -10.60
N SER A 9 -15.99 10.17 -11.57
CA SER A 9 -16.64 11.14 -12.46
C SER A 9 -17.66 12.02 -11.72
N GLU A 10 -18.18 11.54 -10.59
CA GLU A 10 -19.10 12.27 -9.72
C GLU A 10 -18.30 13.04 -8.67
N LYS A 11 -18.33 14.39 -8.74
CA LYS A 11 -17.63 15.26 -7.79
C LYS A 11 -18.01 14.98 -6.33
N SER A 12 -19.27 14.63 -6.07
CA SER A 12 -19.74 14.25 -4.74
C SER A 12 -19.03 13.01 -4.18
N LYS A 13 -18.72 12.02 -5.03
CA LYS A 13 -17.97 10.81 -4.63
C LYS A 13 -16.50 11.13 -4.32
N VAL A 14 -15.90 12.06 -5.06
CA VAL A 14 -14.54 12.54 -4.78
C VAL A 14 -14.51 13.24 -3.42
N GLU A 15 -15.42 14.18 -3.16
CA GLU A 15 -15.47 14.89 -1.87
C GLU A 15 -15.80 13.95 -0.70
N MET A 16 -16.69 12.96 -0.88
CA MET A 16 -16.91 11.94 0.15
C MET A 16 -15.66 11.09 0.42
N SER A 17 -14.88 10.76 -0.63
CA SER A 17 -13.63 10.01 -0.49
C SER A 17 -12.62 10.81 0.32
N LYS A 18 -12.43 12.08 -0.01
CA LYS A 18 -11.55 13.01 0.71
C LYS A 18 -12.00 13.16 2.16
N LYS A 19 -13.30 13.36 2.39
CA LYS A 19 -13.87 13.44 3.73
C LYS A 19 -13.56 12.19 4.56
N ARG A 20 -13.70 10.98 4.00
CA ARG A 20 -13.35 9.73 4.72
C ARG A 20 -11.89 9.67 5.12
N ILE A 21 -10.97 10.11 4.24
CA ILE A 21 -9.54 10.16 4.55
C ILE A 21 -9.26 11.19 5.65
N ILE A 22 -9.82 12.40 5.53
CA ILE A 22 -9.66 13.49 6.52
C ILE A 22 -10.25 13.09 7.88
N ASP A 23 -11.44 12.51 7.92
CA ASP A 23 -12.05 12.04 9.16
C ASP A 23 -11.21 10.91 9.79
N SER A 24 -10.66 10.01 8.97
CA SER A 24 -9.74 8.96 9.45
C SER A 24 -8.47 9.57 10.05
N ALA A 25 -7.91 10.60 9.42
CA ALA A 25 -6.76 11.35 9.93
C ALA A 25 -7.07 12.00 11.29
N LYS A 26 -8.23 12.65 11.43
CA LYS A 26 -8.65 13.29 12.68
C LYS A 26 -8.83 12.28 13.81
N ILE A 27 -9.54 11.18 13.56
CA ILE A 27 -9.74 10.13 14.58
C ILE A 27 -8.41 9.42 14.87
N GLY A 28 -7.60 9.17 13.85
CA GLY A 28 -6.26 8.60 13.97
C GLY A 28 -5.37 9.43 14.89
N ALA A 29 -5.32 10.75 14.68
CA ALA A 29 -4.55 11.68 15.52
C ALA A 29 -4.94 11.59 17.00
N ILE A 30 -6.24 11.51 17.31
CA ILE A 30 -6.74 11.33 18.69
C ILE A 30 -6.23 10.01 19.29
N CYS A 31 -6.13 8.96 18.48
CA CYS A 31 -5.58 7.66 18.86
C CYS A 31 -4.05 7.58 18.74
N ASN A 32 -3.36 8.69 18.48
CA ASN A 32 -1.91 8.77 18.24
C ASN A 32 -1.43 7.94 17.03
N ALA A 33 -2.34 7.61 16.10
CA ALA A 33 -2.01 7.03 14.81
C ALA A 33 -1.64 8.15 13.81
N LYS A 34 -0.52 7.95 13.11
CA LYS A 34 0.02 8.92 12.15
C LYS A 34 -0.21 8.52 10.70
N ASP A 35 -0.21 7.22 10.42
CA ASP A 35 -0.35 6.69 9.08
C ASP A 35 -1.82 6.47 8.70
N ILE A 36 -2.23 7.02 7.57
CA ILE A 36 -3.57 6.79 7.00
C ILE A 36 -3.44 6.04 5.68
N VAL A 37 -3.68 4.73 5.72
CA VAL A 37 -3.59 3.84 4.57
C VAL A 37 -4.90 3.80 3.78
N PHE A 38 -4.82 3.89 2.45
CA PHE A 38 -5.98 3.79 1.57
C PHE A 38 -5.63 3.41 0.13
N HIS A 39 -6.59 2.76 -0.54
CA HIS A 39 -6.57 2.57 -1.99
C HIS A 39 -6.99 3.88 -2.69
N PRO A 40 -6.18 4.48 -3.58
CA PRO A 40 -6.44 5.86 -4.01
C PRO A 40 -7.62 6.03 -4.97
N ALA A 41 -7.68 5.23 -6.03
CA ALA A 41 -8.61 5.44 -7.12
C ALA A 41 -8.76 4.24 -8.06
N TYR A 42 -9.70 4.36 -9.01
CA TYR A 42 -9.77 3.53 -10.21
C TYR A 42 -9.40 4.35 -11.44
N TYR A 43 -8.77 3.74 -12.43
CA TYR A 43 -8.43 4.44 -13.67
C TYR A 43 -9.68 4.85 -14.47
N GLY A 44 -10.69 3.96 -14.50
CA GLY A 44 -11.89 4.17 -15.31
C GLY A 44 -11.55 4.19 -16.80
N SER A 45 -12.07 5.18 -17.52
CA SER A 45 -11.84 5.39 -18.96
C SER A 45 -10.67 6.33 -19.29
N LYS A 46 -10.04 6.94 -18.27
CA LYS A 46 -8.95 7.90 -18.46
C LYS A 46 -7.60 7.20 -18.57
N SER A 47 -6.63 7.88 -19.19
CA SER A 47 -5.25 7.39 -19.20
C SER A 47 -4.62 7.44 -17.81
N LYS A 48 -3.63 6.57 -17.54
CA LYS A 48 -2.92 6.55 -16.25
C LYS A 48 -2.34 7.91 -15.87
N LYS A 49 -1.81 8.67 -16.84
CA LYS A 49 -1.24 10.02 -16.62
C LYS A 49 -2.28 11.04 -16.17
N GLU A 50 -3.46 11.02 -16.79
CA GLU A 50 -4.56 11.89 -16.38
C GLU A 50 -5.04 11.55 -14.97
N VAL A 51 -5.17 10.25 -14.67
CA VAL A 51 -5.61 9.78 -13.35
C VAL A 51 -4.58 10.13 -12.29
N TYR A 52 -3.28 9.97 -12.57
CA TYR A 52 -2.21 10.39 -11.69
C TYR A 52 -2.31 11.87 -11.33
N SER A 53 -2.49 12.73 -12.33
CA SER A 53 -2.62 14.18 -12.13
C SER A 53 -3.84 14.54 -11.26
N VAL A 54 -4.95 13.81 -11.43
CA VAL A 54 -6.15 13.98 -10.60
C VAL A 54 -5.88 13.51 -9.17
N VAL A 55 -5.35 12.30 -8.98
CA VAL A 55 -5.07 11.73 -7.66
C VAL A 55 -4.11 12.61 -6.88
N LYS A 56 -3.01 13.06 -7.50
CA LYS A 56 -2.05 13.98 -6.88
C LYS A 56 -2.74 15.23 -6.35
N ARG A 57 -3.53 15.92 -7.20
CA ARG A 57 -4.26 17.13 -6.81
C ARG A 57 -5.23 16.91 -5.65
N GLU A 58 -5.96 15.78 -5.66
CA GLU A 58 -6.90 15.50 -4.57
C GLU A 58 -6.16 15.13 -3.27
N ILE A 59 -4.98 14.51 -3.34
CA ILE A 59 -4.12 14.27 -2.18
C ILE A 59 -3.55 15.59 -1.62
N GLU A 60 -3.06 16.50 -2.48
CA GLU A 60 -2.63 17.85 -2.06
C GLU A 60 -3.73 18.59 -1.30
N ASP A 61 -4.96 18.52 -1.81
CA ASP A 61 -6.10 19.14 -1.13
C ASP A 61 -6.43 18.46 0.21
N ILE A 62 -6.30 17.13 0.32
CA ILE A 62 -6.44 16.44 1.62
C ILE A 62 -5.34 16.88 2.58
N LEU A 63 -4.07 16.93 2.14
CA LEU A 63 -2.93 17.34 2.97
C LEU A 63 -3.14 18.74 3.54
N SER A 64 -3.68 19.67 2.75
CA SER A 64 -4.01 21.03 3.23
C SER A 64 -5.09 21.11 4.32
N ARG A 65 -5.78 19.99 4.61
CA ARG A 65 -6.93 19.89 5.52
C ARG A 65 -6.69 18.94 6.70
N VAL A 66 -5.51 18.33 6.79
CA VAL A 66 -5.10 17.47 7.91
C VAL A 66 -3.94 18.11 8.67
N GLU A 67 -3.64 17.60 9.87
CA GLU A 67 -2.51 18.08 10.67
C GLU A 67 -1.17 17.65 10.04
N ASP A 68 -0.12 18.47 10.22
CA ASP A 68 1.21 18.27 9.61
C ASP A 68 1.92 16.98 10.04
N ASN A 69 1.49 16.37 11.15
CA ASN A 69 2.04 15.11 11.67
C ASN A 69 1.39 13.86 11.04
N ILE A 70 0.35 14.02 10.21
CA ILE A 70 -0.32 12.93 9.50
C ILE A 70 0.46 12.57 8.24
N ILE A 71 0.69 11.28 8.05
CA ILE A 71 1.31 10.71 6.86
C ILE A 71 0.23 9.98 6.08
N LEU A 72 -0.04 10.44 4.86
CA LEU A 72 -0.93 9.73 3.94
C LEU A 72 -0.16 8.59 3.29
N ARG A 73 -0.70 7.37 3.38
CA ARG A 73 -0.09 6.17 2.83
C ARG A 73 -0.92 5.53 1.73
N PRO A 74 -0.91 6.07 0.50
CA PRO A 74 -1.56 5.42 -0.61
C PRO A 74 -0.92 4.06 -0.86
N GLU A 75 -1.76 3.04 -0.99
CA GLU A 75 -1.33 1.64 -1.01
C GLU A 75 -1.19 1.10 -2.44
N THR A 76 -0.23 0.22 -2.66
CA THR A 76 -0.17 -0.59 -3.88
C THR A 76 -1.36 -1.54 -3.95
N THR A 77 -2.07 -1.58 -5.08
CA THR A 77 -3.35 -2.33 -5.17
C THR A 77 -3.20 -3.68 -5.87
N GLY A 78 -4.20 -4.56 -5.72
CA GLY A 78 -4.20 -5.90 -6.32
C GLY A 78 -4.80 -6.01 -7.74
N LYS A 79 -5.55 -5.00 -8.21
CA LYS A 79 -6.24 -5.04 -9.52
C LYS A 79 -5.63 -4.07 -10.53
N PRO A 80 -5.30 -4.50 -11.76
CA PRO A 80 -4.79 -3.61 -12.81
C PRO A 80 -5.73 -2.45 -13.20
N SER A 81 -7.03 -2.53 -12.87
CA SER A 81 -8.01 -1.46 -13.08
C SER A 81 -7.97 -0.36 -12.01
N GLN A 82 -7.29 -0.61 -10.89
CA GLN A 82 -7.10 0.35 -9.80
C GLN A 82 -5.81 1.14 -9.99
N PHE A 83 -5.80 2.40 -9.58
CA PHE A 83 -4.59 3.17 -9.40
C PHE A 83 -3.78 2.58 -8.22
N GLY A 84 -2.45 2.67 -8.29
CA GLY A 84 -1.56 2.17 -7.24
C GLY A 84 -0.60 1.09 -7.73
N THR A 85 0.06 1.33 -8.87
CA THR A 85 1.33 0.61 -9.13
C THR A 85 2.42 1.13 -8.21
N LEU A 86 3.49 0.34 -8.01
CA LEU A 86 4.63 0.77 -7.21
C LEU A 86 5.18 2.12 -7.70
N GLU A 87 5.32 2.28 -9.01
CA GLU A 87 5.84 3.50 -9.64
C GLU A 87 4.95 4.73 -9.38
N GLU A 88 3.62 4.57 -9.45
CA GLU A 88 2.68 5.65 -9.17
C GLU A 88 2.76 6.08 -7.70
N ILE A 89 2.83 5.13 -6.77
CA ILE A 89 2.90 5.43 -5.33
C ILE A 89 4.24 6.07 -4.96
N LEU A 90 5.35 5.55 -5.50
CA LEU A 90 6.67 6.15 -5.28
C LEU A 90 6.74 7.57 -5.85
N SER A 91 6.20 7.80 -7.05
CA SER A 91 6.18 9.14 -7.64
C SER A 91 5.37 10.12 -6.77
N LEU A 92 4.20 9.71 -6.25
CA LEU A 92 3.44 10.54 -5.31
C LEU A 92 4.25 10.89 -4.06
N SER A 93 5.00 9.94 -3.53
CA SER A 93 5.82 10.12 -2.31
C SER A 93 7.08 10.96 -2.57
N GLN A 94 7.55 11.06 -3.81
CA GLN A 94 8.64 11.96 -4.20
C GLN A 94 8.15 13.39 -4.43
N GLU A 95 6.92 13.55 -4.92
CA GLU A 95 6.37 14.84 -5.34
C GLU A 95 5.60 15.57 -4.24
N LEU A 96 5.20 14.87 -3.17
CA LEU A 96 4.36 15.41 -2.10
C LEU A 96 4.99 15.14 -0.72
N ASP A 97 5.11 16.20 0.08
CA ASP A 97 5.47 16.08 1.49
C ASP A 97 4.38 15.32 2.27
N ASN A 98 4.77 14.64 3.35
CA ASN A 98 3.86 13.86 4.20
C ASN A 98 3.08 12.75 3.45
N VAL A 99 3.63 12.27 2.35
CA VAL A 99 3.16 11.08 1.63
C VAL A 99 4.26 10.04 1.60
N LEU A 100 3.97 8.85 2.11
CA LEU A 100 4.88 7.70 2.06
C LEU A 100 4.11 6.48 1.55
N PRO A 101 4.75 5.49 0.90
CA PRO A 101 4.03 4.32 0.42
C PRO A 101 3.49 3.46 1.59
N CYS A 102 2.33 2.86 1.37
CA CYS A 102 2.04 1.53 1.93
C CYS A 102 2.32 0.47 0.85
N ILE A 103 3.22 -0.46 1.12
CA ILE A 103 3.58 -1.53 0.19
C ILE A 103 2.88 -2.81 0.62
N ASP A 104 1.86 -3.19 -0.13
CA ASP A 104 1.27 -4.53 -0.04
C ASP A 104 1.92 -5.43 -1.10
N PHE A 105 2.77 -6.33 -0.64
CA PHE A 105 3.49 -7.26 -1.52
C PHE A 105 2.56 -8.32 -2.14
N ALA A 106 1.50 -8.72 -1.43
CA ALA A 106 0.53 -9.68 -1.93
C ALA A 106 -0.35 -9.06 -3.03
N HIS A 107 -0.71 -7.78 -2.89
CA HIS A 107 -1.36 -6.99 -3.92
C HIS A 107 -0.47 -6.86 -5.17
N ILE A 108 0.81 -6.51 -5.02
CA ILE A 108 1.75 -6.46 -6.15
C ILE A 108 1.77 -7.83 -6.85
N HIS A 109 1.90 -8.91 -6.08
CA HIS A 109 1.91 -10.27 -6.62
C HIS A 109 0.65 -10.61 -7.44
N ALA A 110 -0.53 -10.33 -6.86
CA ALA A 110 -1.82 -10.55 -7.50
C ALA A 110 -2.01 -9.70 -8.76
N ARG A 111 -1.57 -8.44 -8.73
CA ARG A 111 -1.64 -7.48 -9.83
C ARG A 111 -0.87 -7.93 -11.05
N TYR A 112 0.29 -8.55 -10.83
CA TYR A 112 1.18 -9.03 -11.89
C TYR A 112 1.07 -10.54 -12.13
N PHE A 113 -0.08 -11.14 -11.76
CA PHE A 113 -0.46 -12.50 -12.13
C PHE A 113 0.55 -13.58 -11.70
N GLY A 114 1.08 -13.48 -10.49
CA GLY A 114 1.98 -14.48 -9.93
C GLY A 114 3.46 -14.09 -9.91
N ARG A 115 3.81 -12.92 -10.46
CA ARG A 115 5.17 -12.35 -10.38
C ARG A 115 5.42 -11.68 -9.03
N TYR A 116 6.65 -11.27 -8.76
CA TYR A 116 7.02 -10.64 -7.48
C TYR A 116 6.76 -11.54 -6.27
N ASN A 117 7.28 -12.77 -6.33
CA ASN A 117 7.09 -13.79 -5.31
C ASN A 117 8.37 -14.59 -4.98
N THR A 118 9.52 -14.14 -5.47
CA THR A 118 10.83 -14.66 -5.07
C THR A 118 11.59 -13.64 -4.25
N TYR A 119 12.61 -14.10 -3.52
CA TYR A 119 13.50 -13.23 -2.76
C TYR A 119 14.09 -12.12 -3.63
N GLU A 120 14.59 -12.46 -4.82
CA GLU A 120 15.22 -11.53 -5.74
C GLU A 120 14.23 -10.47 -6.23
N GLU A 121 12.98 -10.87 -6.53
CA GLU A 121 11.94 -9.92 -6.93
C GLU A 121 11.50 -9.02 -5.76
N PHE A 122 11.50 -9.52 -4.52
CA PHE A 122 11.27 -8.68 -3.34
C PHE A 122 12.42 -7.69 -3.11
N CYS A 123 13.67 -8.11 -3.29
CA CYS A 123 14.83 -7.21 -3.27
C CYS A 123 14.69 -6.12 -4.34
N GLU A 124 14.27 -6.45 -5.55
CA GLU A 124 14.03 -5.45 -6.62
C GLU A 124 13.00 -4.39 -6.19
N ILE A 125 11.93 -4.79 -5.49
CA ILE A 125 10.93 -3.84 -4.96
C ILE A 125 11.57 -2.93 -3.90
N LEU A 126 12.32 -3.48 -2.95
CA LEU A 126 12.98 -2.72 -1.89
C LEU A 126 14.05 -1.76 -2.45
N GLU A 127 14.81 -2.19 -3.45
CA GLU A 127 15.77 -1.35 -4.17
C GLU A 127 15.07 -0.20 -4.90
N LYS A 128 13.90 -0.43 -5.51
CA LYS A 128 13.10 0.66 -6.12
C LYS A 128 12.64 1.68 -5.08
N VAL A 129 12.21 1.22 -3.90
CA VAL A 129 11.82 2.09 -2.79
C VAL A 129 13.03 2.92 -2.32
N GLU A 130 14.18 2.28 -2.07
CA GLU A 130 15.40 2.95 -1.63
C GLU A 130 15.93 3.95 -2.67
N ASN A 131 15.91 3.59 -3.95
CA ASN A 131 16.37 4.47 -5.02
C ASN A 131 15.46 5.69 -5.19
N ALA A 132 14.15 5.53 -4.99
CA ALA A 132 13.19 6.62 -5.15
C ALA A 132 13.14 7.55 -3.94
N LEU A 133 13.16 7.00 -2.72
CA LEU A 133 12.86 7.72 -1.48
C LEU A 133 14.02 7.74 -0.47
N GLY A 134 15.14 7.10 -0.80
CA GLY A 134 16.31 6.98 0.05
C GLY A 134 16.19 5.86 1.10
N LYS A 135 17.31 5.60 1.78
CA LYS A 135 17.41 4.58 2.84
C LYS A 135 16.46 4.80 4.01
N GLU A 136 16.11 6.04 4.29
CA GLU A 136 15.21 6.37 5.40
C GLU A 136 13.80 5.83 5.16
N ALA A 137 13.37 5.71 3.90
CA ALA A 137 12.08 5.09 3.58
C ALA A 137 12.04 3.61 3.98
N LEU A 138 13.17 2.89 3.89
CA LEU A 138 13.26 1.50 4.36
C LEU A 138 13.21 1.38 5.89
N ARG A 139 13.47 2.47 6.63
CA ARG A 139 13.38 2.49 8.09
C ARG A 139 12.00 2.91 8.62
N ASN A 140 11.12 3.34 7.73
CA ASN A 140 9.77 3.79 8.06
C ASN A 140 8.75 3.22 7.07
N MET A 141 8.87 1.91 6.80
CA MET A 141 7.95 1.23 5.90
C MET A 141 6.62 0.95 6.59
N HIS A 142 5.54 1.04 5.81
CA HIS A 142 4.25 0.51 6.17
C HIS A 142 3.94 -0.60 5.17
N ILE A 143 3.86 -1.83 5.67
CA ILE A 143 3.79 -3.04 4.86
C ILE A 143 2.52 -3.77 5.20
N HIS A 144 1.76 -4.14 4.18
CA HIS A 144 0.66 -5.10 4.32
C HIS A 144 1.08 -6.45 3.76
N VAL A 145 0.64 -7.51 4.41
CA VAL A 145 0.91 -8.90 4.03
C VAL A 145 -0.33 -9.74 4.23
N SER A 146 -0.70 -10.49 3.21
CA SER A 146 -1.76 -11.49 3.25
C SER A 146 -1.52 -12.56 2.18
N GLY A 147 -2.30 -13.64 2.19
CA GLY A 147 -2.47 -14.45 0.98
C GLY A 147 -3.54 -13.81 0.08
N ILE A 148 -3.45 -13.96 -1.25
CA ILE A 148 -4.49 -13.44 -2.15
C ILE A 148 -4.88 -14.48 -3.18
N GLU A 149 -6.19 -14.70 -3.34
CA GLU A 149 -6.72 -15.39 -4.50
C GLU A 149 -6.80 -14.39 -5.66
N TYR A 150 -6.16 -14.67 -6.79
CA TYR A 150 -6.16 -13.78 -7.96
C TYR A 150 -6.53 -14.52 -9.26
N GLY A 151 -6.65 -13.77 -10.34
CA GLY A 151 -6.88 -14.28 -11.68
C GLY A 151 -6.57 -13.23 -12.74
N LYS A 152 -7.09 -13.39 -13.96
CA LYS A 152 -6.81 -12.49 -15.10
C LYS A 152 -7.18 -11.01 -14.87
N LYS A 153 -7.99 -10.71 -13.86
CA LYS A 153 -8.39 -9.34 -13.48
C LYS A 153 -7.65 -8.83 -12.22
N GLY A 154 -6.62 -9.54 -11.77
CA GLY A 154 -5.92 -9.31 -10.52
C GLY A 154 -6.60 -9.99 -9.34
N GLU A 155 -6.42 -9.40 -8.16
CA GLU A 155 -6.99 -9.80 -6.88
C GLU A 155 -8.51 -10.07 -6.93
N LYS A 156 -8.95 -11.12 -6.23
CA LYS A 156 -10.37 -11.45 -6.00
C LYS A 156 -10.75 -11.30 -4.53
N ARG A 157 -9.95 -11.87 -3.63
CA ARG A 157 -10.13 -11.83 -2.18
C ARG A 157 -8.85 -12.22 -1.45
N HIS A 158 -8.74 -11.80 -0.19
CA HIS A 158 -7.68 -12.23 0.71
C HIS A 158 -7.89 -13.69 1.15
N LEU A 159 -6.78 -14.37 1.42
CA LEU A 159 -6.63 -15.73 1.92
C LEU A 159 -5.67 -15.71 3.11
N ASN A 160 -5.68 -16.77 3.92
CA ASN A 160 -4.59 -16.96 4.87
C ASN A 160 -3.30 -17.29 4.11
N LEU A 161 -2.14 -16.94 4.65
CA LEU A 161 -0.84 -17.10 4.01
C LEU A 161 -0.59 -18.54 3.56
N LYS A 162 -0.91 -19.50 4.42
CA LYS A 162 -0.75 -20.95 4.15
C LYS A 162 -1.69 -21.49 3.07
N GLU A 163 -2.73 -20.75 2.71
CA GLU A 163 -3.71 -21.11 1.68
C GLU A 163 -3.38 -20.47 0.33
N SER A 164 -2.31 -19.68 0.26
CA SER A 164 -1.87 -18.97 -0.93
C SER A 164 -0.50 -19.44 -1.40
N ASP A 165 -0.14 -19.06 -2.62
CA ASP A 165 1.22 -19.23 -3.17
C ASP A 165 2.18 -18.13 -2.72
N PHE A 166 1.73 -17.14 -1.92
CA PHE A 166 2.56 -16.01 -1.51
C PHE A 166 3.74 -16.46 -0.63
N ASN A 167 4.96 -16.17 -1.08
CA ASN A 167 6.20 -16.62 -0.46
C ASN A 167 6.65 -15.68 0.66
N TYR A 168 5.84 -15.61 1.71
CA TYR A 168 6.10 -14.76 2.87
C TYR A 168 7.45 -15.05 3.54
N LYS A 169 7.98 -16.28 3.45
CA LYS A 169 9.32 -16.61 3.99
C LYS A 169 10.43 -15.89 3.24
N ALA A 170 10.36 -15.85 1.90
CA ALA A 170 11.31 -15.11 1.09
C ALA A 170 11.17 -13.59 1.29
N LEU A 171 9.94 -13.09 1.47
CA LEU A 171 9.71 -11.69 1.84
C LEU A 171 10.38 -11.37 3.18
N LEU A 172 10.13 -12.15 4.23
CA LEU A 172 10.74 -11.90 5.55
C LEU A 172 12.27 -11.92 5.50
N ARG A 173 12.86 -12.80 4.68
CA ARG A 173 14.30 -12.82 4.44
C ARG A 173 14.79 -11.54 3.79
N SER A 174 14.14 -11.06 2.73
CA SER A 174 14.55 -9.81 2.06
C SER A 174 14.40 -8.59 2.97
N LEU A 175 13.31 -8.51 3.75
CA LEU A 175 13.13 -7.44 4.74
C LEU A 175 14.26 -7.44 5.79
N LYS A 176 14.66 -8.61 6.28
CA LYS A 176 15.78 -8.74 7.23
C LYS A 176 17.12 -8.31 6.61
N ASP A 177 17.42 -8.77 5.40
CA ASP A 177 18.68 -8.49 4.72
C ASP A 177 18.83 -7.00 4.35
N PHE A 178 17.72 -6.35 3.97
CA PHE A 178 17.65 -4.91 3.72
C PHE A 178 17.56 -4.08 5.01
N LYS A 179 17.48 -4.73 6.18
CA LYS A 179 17.33 -4.08 7.50
C LYS A 179 16.14 -3.12 7.52
N VAL A 180 15.02 -3.57 6.96
CA VAL A 180 13.77 -2.82 6.95
C VAL A 180 13.29 -2.61 8.39
N GLU A 181 12.86 -1.39 8.69
CA GLU A 181 12.18 -1.03 9.93
C GLU A 181 10.81 -0.41 9.60
N GLY A 182 9.90 -0.42 10.58
CA GLY A 182 8.54 0.10 10.42
C GLY A 182 7.49 -0.89 10.90
N MET A 183 6.38 -0.98 10.16
CA MET A 183 5.21 -1.77 10.54
C MET A 183 4.85 -2.79 9.47
N VAL A 184 4.58 -4.02 9.90
CA VAL A 184 4.01 -5.09 9.07
C VAL A 184 2.62 -5.41 9.63
N ILE A 185 1.59 -5.26 8.81
CA ILE A 185 0.20 -5.56 9.14
C ILE A 185 -0.22 -6.82 8.36
N SER A 186 -0.73 -7.82 9.09
CA SER A 186 -1.42 -8.95 8.48
C SER A 186 -2.82 -8.52 8.09
N GLU A 187 -3.21 -8.73 6.83
CA GLU A 187 -4.56 -8.48 6.33
C GLU A 187 -5.30 -9.77 5.91
N SER A 188 -4.78 -10.92 6.33
CA SER A 188 -5.42 -12.21 6.12
C SER A 188 -6.78 -12.31 6.83
N PRO A 189 -7.70 -13.20 6.39
CA PRO A 189 -8.93 -13.48 7.12
C PRO A 189 -8.71 -13.87 8.59
N ASN A 190 -7.61 -14.55 8.91
CA ASN A 190 -7.14 -14.79 10.28
C ASN A 190 -5.95 -13.87 10.61
N LEU A 191 -6.26 -12.65 11.06
CA LEU A 191 -5.29 -11.58 11.28
C LEU A 191 -4.21 -11.99 12.30
N GLU A 192 -4.63 -12.41 13.50
CA GLU A 192 -3.74 -12.73 14.61
C GLU A 192 -2.93 -13.99 14.34
N GLY A 193 -3.56 -15.00 13.73
CA GLY A 193 -2.91 -16.26 13.39
C GLY A 193 -1.75 -16.06 12.41
N ASP A 194 -1.99 -15.29 11.34
CA ASP A 194 -0.95 -15.01 10.34
C ASP A 194 0.08 -13.99 10.83
N ALA A 195 -0.31 -13.02 11.67
CA ALA A 195 0.67 -12.14 12.31
C ALA A 195 1.65 -12.93 13.21
N LEU A 196 1.14 -13.89 14.00
CA LEU A 196 1.98 -14.79 14.80
C LEU A 196 2.83 -15.71 13.93
N LEU A 197 2.29 -16.20 12.82
CA LEU A 197 3.05 -16.99 11.85
C LEU A 197 4.23 -16.20 11.29
N LEU A 198 4.00 -14.98 10.81
CA LEU A 198 5.04 -14.10 10.28
C LEU A 198 6.11 -13.80 11.31
N LYS A 199 5.71 -13.47 12.55
CA LYS A 199 6.65 -13.23 13.66
C LYS A 199 7.52 -14.45 13.92
N LYS A 200 6.92 -15.63 14.06
CA LYS A 200 7.65 -16.87 14.32
C LYS A 200 8.62 -17.20 13.19
N GLU A 201 8.20 -17.01 11.94
CA GLU A 201 9.07 -17.26 10.79
C GLU A 201 10.24 -16.27 10.78
N TYR A 202 10.01 -14.99 11.06
CA TYR A 202 11.07 -13.99 11.16
C TYR A 202 12.10 -14.30 12.25
N GLU A 203 11.65 -14.74 13.44
CA GLU A 203 12.54 -15.12 14.56
C GLU A 203 13.42 -16.34 14.27
N ASN A 204 13.08 -17.14 13.25
CA ASN A 204 13.84 -18.33 12.84
C ASN A 204 14.79 -18.06 11.66
N ILE A 205 14.79 -16.86 11.07
CA ILE A 205 15.79 -16.39 10.10
C ILE A 205 16.95 -15.82 10.89
#